data_AF-A0A552G4L7-F1
#
_entry.id   AF-A0A552G4L7-F1
#
_cell.length_a   1.000
_cell.length_b   1.000
_cell.length_c   1.000
_cell.angle_alpha   90.00
_cell.angle_beta   90.00
_cell.angle_gamma   90.00
#
_symmetry.space_group_name_H-M   'P 1'
#
loop_
_entity.id
_entity.type
_entity.pdbx_description
1 polymer ?
#
loop_
_entity_poly.entity_id
_entity_poly.type
_entity_poly.pdbx_seq_one_letter_code
_entity_poly.pdbx_strand_id
1 'polypeptide(L)'
;MKPGSANDDAKIEARIAAWGRNCKNSVVSHMGSDVSMSDINVTLGATLQSSIDAGETTLQDINRGGLSYNWSVPKKKVSGYCNTDGKGNVTEFKLD
;
A
#
# COMPACT_ATOMS: atom_id res chain seq x y z
N MET A 1 12.66 0.78 -25.87
CA MET A 1 11.21 0.99 -25.57
C MET A 1 10.52 -0.37 -25.60
N LYS A 2 10.12 -0.90 -24.44
CA LYS A 2 9.35 -2.15 -24.37
C LYS A 2 7.85 -1.81 -24.47
N PRO A 3 7.10 -2.35 -25.45
CA PRO A 3 5.71 -1.99 -25.70
C PRO A 3 4.68 -2.54 -24.66
N GLY A 4 5.12 -2.83 -23.44
CA GLY A 4 4.26 -3.30 -22.33
C GLY A 4 4.17 -2.33 -21.13
N SER A 5 4.98 -1.28 -21.08
CA SER A 5 5.17 -0.47 -19.87
C SER A 5 3.94 0.33 -19.45
N ALA A 6 3.34 1.14 -20.34
CA ALA A 6 2.28 2.06 -19.93
C ALA A 6 0.99 1.38 -19.41
N ASN A 7 0.64 0.21 -19.94
CA ASN A 7 -0.52 -0.55 -19.48
C ASN A 7 -0.27 -1.22 -18.13
N ASP A 8 0.96 -1.69 -17.91
CA ASP A 8 1.32 -2.32 -16.65
C ASP A 8 1.56 -1.28 -15.56
N ASP A 9 2.16 -0.12 -15.87
CA ASP A 9 2.28 1.01 -14.96
C ASP A 9 0.90 1.45 -14.45
N ALA A 10 -0.08 1.63 -15.36
CA ALA A 10 -1.44 1.97 -14.99
C ALA A 10 -2.11 0.92 -14.08
N LYS A 11 -1.84 -0.38 -14.31
CA LYS A 11 -2.34 -1.45 -13.44
C LYS A 11 -1.64 -1.47 -12.09
N ILE A 12 -0.33 -1.21 -12.05
CA ILE A 12 0.46 -1.13 -10.82
C ILE A 12 -0.10 0.01 -9.96
N GLU A 13 -0.27 1.21 -10.52
CA GLU A 13 -0.88 2.35 -9.82
C GLU A 13 -2.30 2.02 -9.33
N ALA A 14 -3.11 1.34 -10.15
CA ALA A 14 -4.43 0.89 -9.73
C ALA A 14 -4.38 -0.11 -8.54
N ARG A 15 -3.40 -1.02 -8.52
CA ARG A 15 -3.19 -1.95 -7.38
C ARG A 15 -2.69 -1.21 -6.15
N ILE A 16 -1.73 -0.29 -6.30
CA ILE A 16 -1.22 0.53 -5.21
C ILE A 16 -2.36 1.28 -4.52
N ALA A 17 -3.23 1.93 -5.31
CA ALA A 17 -4.37 2.67 -4.78
C ALA A 17 -5.41 1.76 -4.10
N ALA A 18 -5.78 0.65 -4.74
CA ALA A 18 -6.79 -0.27 -4.21
C ALA A 18 -6.33 -0.93 -2.90
N TRP A 19 -5.11 -1.44 -2.86
CA TRP A 19 -4.57 -2.16 -1.71
C TRP A 19 -4.15 -1.20 -0.57
N GLY A 20 -3.70 0.01 -0.91
CA GLY A 20 -3.51 1.09 0.07
C GLY A 20 -4.82 1.43 0.79
N ARG A 21 -5.97 1.38 0.10
CA ARG A 21 -7.29 1.55 0.73
C ARG A 21 -7.63 0.40 1.67
N ASN A 22 -7.25 -0.85 1.36
CA ASN A 22 -7.43 -1.98 2.27
C ASN A 22 -6.61 -1.81 3.55
N CYS A 23 -5.37 -1.34 3.42
CA CYS A 23 -4.53 -0.99 4.56
C CYS A 23 -5.16 0.13 5.40
N LYS A 24 -5.67 1.18 4.73
CA LYS A 24 -6.38 2.30 5.37
C LYS A 24 -7.62 1.85 6.15
N ASN A 25 -8.42 0.93 5.59
CA ASN A 25 -9.56 0.35 6.28
C ASN A 25 -9.14 -0.46 7.51
N SER A 26 -8.00 -1.14 7.46
CA SER A 26 -7.45 -1.87 8.61
C SER A 26 -7.04 -0.91 9.73
N VAL A 27 -6.46 0.25 9.40
CA VAL A 27 -6.17 1.30 10.40
C VAL A 27 -7.46 1.76 11.10
N VAL A 28 -8.54 2.03 10.35
CA VAL A 28 -9.84 2.41 10.94
C VAL A 28 -10.35 1.29 11.86
N SER A 29 -10.29 0.04 11.41
CA SER A 29 -10.74 -1.12 12.20
C SER A 29 -9.95 -1.29 13.50
N HIS A 30 -8.65 -0.99 13.51
CA HIS A 30 -7.80 -1.08 14.69
C HIS A 30 -7.89 0.15 15.62
N MET A 31 -8.08 1.34 15.05
CA MET A 31 -8.08 2.61 15.79
C MET A 31 -9.45 3.06 16.28
N GLY A 32 -10.52 2.40 15.83
CA GLY A 32 -11.90 2.68 16.18
C GLY A 32 -12.48 3.91 15.50
N SER A 33 -13.69 4.28 15.94
CA SER A 33 -14.50 5.39 15.40
C SER A 33 -13.87 6.79 15.55
N ASP A 34 -12.80 6.91 16.33
CA ASP A 34 -12.08 8.17 16.55
C ASP A 34 -11.13 8.55 15.42
N VAL A 35 -10.92 7.67 14.44
CA VAL A 35 -10.05 7.92 13.29
C VAL A 35 -10.87 7.87 12.01
N SER A 36 -10.98 9.02 11.34
CA SER A 36 -11.60 9.08 10.02
C SER A 36 -10.60 8.64 8.96
N MET A 37 -11.10 8.12 7.83
CA MET A 37 -10.24 7.85 6.67
C MET A 37 -9.45 9.09 6.25
N SER A 38 -10.01 10.30 6.35
CA SER A 38 -9.31 11.53 5.98
C SER A 38 -8.08 11.81 6.85
N ASP A 39 -8.05 11.28 8.07
CA ASP A 39 -6.95 11.47 9.02
C ASP A 39 -5.83 10.43 8.87
N ILE A 40 -6.04 9.41 8.04
CA ILE A 40 -5.08 8.33 7.82
C ILE A 40 -4.31 8.59 6.54
N ASN A 41 -2.99 8.69 6.68
CA ASN A 41 -2.07 8.69 5.55
C ASN A 41 -1.58 7.26 5.33
N VAL A 42 -1.69 6.79 4.09
CA VAL A 42 -1.12 5.51 3.67
C VAL A 42 -0.23 5.78 2.48
N THR A 43 1.03 5.37 2.56
CA THR A 43 2.02 5.52 1.49
C THR A 43 2.70 4.19 1.25
N LEU A 44 3.08 3.94 0.00
CA LEU A 44 3.87 2.76 -0.34
C LEU A 44 5.23 2.83 0.38
N GLY A 45 5.78 1.68 0.77
CA GLY A 45 7.14 1.63 1.30
C GLY A 45 8.12 2.27 0.33
N ALA A 46 8.98 3.17 0.81
CA ALA A 46 9.87 3.97 -0.05
C ALA A 46 10.72 3.11 -0.99
N THR A 47 11.27 2.01 -0.48
CA THR A 47 12.07 1.07 -1.26
C THR A 47 11.26 0.38 -2.37
N LEU A 48 9.98 0.09 -2.10
CA LEU A 48 9.10 -0.56 -3.05
C LEU A 48 8.69 0.39 -4.19
N GLN A 49 8.41 1.66 -3.86
CA GLN A 49 8.13 2.69 -4.87
C GLN A 49 9.34 2.86 -5.81
N SER A 50 10.56 2.97 -5.25
CA SER A 50 11.76 3.10 -6.07
C SER A 50 11.99 1.91 -6.99
N SER A 51 11.76 0.67 -6.53
CA SER A 51 11.89 -0.51 -7.40
C SER A 51 10.79 -0.59 -8.47
N ILE A 52 9.59 -0.07 -8.21
CA ILE A 52 8.53 0.06 -9.23
C ILE A 52 8.94 1.09 -10.28
N ASP A 53 9.38 2.27 -9.85
CA ASP A 53 9.81 3.36 -10.74
C ASP A 53 11.03 2.96 -11.60
N ALA A 54 11.91 2.11 -11.05
CA ALA A 54 13.05 1.54 -11.77
C ALA A 54 12.67 0.37 -12.70
N GLY A 55 11.43 -0.13 -12.63
CA GLY A 55 10.96 -1.29 -13.39
C GLY A 55 11.50 -2.63 -12.91
N GLU A 56 12.08 -2.67 -11.70
CA GLU A 56 12.57 -3.89 -11.05
C GLU A 56 11.43 -4.69 -10.43
N THR A 57 10.44 -4.00 -9.85
CA THR A 57 9.21 -4.60 -9.35
C THR A 57 8.16 -4.57 -10.46
N THR A 58 7.83 -5.74 -10.99
CA THR A 58 6.82 -5.85 -12.06
C THR A 58 5.41 -6.05 -11.50
N LEU A 59 4.40 -5.83 -12.33
CA LEU A 59 3.02 -6.19 -11.99
C LEU A 59 2.88 -7.68 -11.58
N GLN A 60 3.67 -8.57 -12.18
CA GLN A 60 3.66 -9.98 -11.83
C GLN A 60 4.19 -10.21 -10.42
N ASP A 61 5.25 -9.51 -10.02
CA ASP A 61 5.81 -9.60 -8.67
C ASP A 61 4.82 -9.08 -7.64
N ILE A 62 4.15 -7.96 -7.92
CA ILE A 62 3.11 -7.38 -7.08
C ILE A 62 1.94 -8.36 -6.91
N ASN A 63 1.47 -8.98 -8.00
CA ASN A 63 0.40 -9.96 -7.94
C ASN A 63 0.79 -11.28 -7.25
N ARG A 64 2.09 -11.53 -7.03
CA ARG A 64 2.59 -12.71 -6.33
C ARG A 64 2.88 -12.43 -4.86
N GLY A 65 3.59 -11.34 -4.58
CA GLY A 65 4.11 -10.99 -3.26
C GLY A 65 3.28 -9.98 -2.49
N GLY A 66 2.43 -9.21 -3.18
CA GLY A 66 1.68 -8.12 -2.59
C GLY A 66 2.47 -6.82 -2.48
N LEU A 67 1.99 -5.89 -1.64
CA LEU A 67 2.60 -4.57 -1.42
C LEU A 67 2.75 -4.27 0.07
N SER A 68 3.82 -3.56 0.41
CA SER A 68 4.08 -3.04 1.75
C SER A 68 3.79 -1.55 1.81
N TYR A 69 3.05 -1.15 2.84
CA TYR A 69 2.62 0.22 3.06
C TYR A 69 3.03 0.69 4.45
N ASN A 70 3.40 1.96 4.53
CA ASN A 70 3.46 2.68 5.79
C ASN A 70 2.13 3.40 6.00
N TRP A 71 1.67 3.43 7.24
CA TRP A 71 0.49 4.19 7.62
C TRP A 71 0.79 5.09 8.80
N SER A 72 0.09 6.22 8.87
CA SER A 72 0.15 7.12 10.02
C SER A 72 -1.18 7.81 10.24
N VAL A 73 -1.44 8.14 11.51
CA VAL A 73 -2.57 8.94 11.97
C VAL A 73 -1.98 10.15 12.69
N PRO A 74 -1.67 11.25 11.99
CA PRO A 74 -0.95 12.39 12.56
C PRO A 74 -1.66 13.00 13.78
N LYS A 75 -3.00 13.06 13.76
CA LYS A 75 -3.80 13.55 14.89
C LYS A 75 -3.61 12.75 16.17
N LYS A 76 -3.37 11.44 16.06
CA LYS A 76 -3.12 10.55 17.18
C LYS A 76 -1.62 10.36 17.47
N LYS A 77 -0.73 10.87 16.60
CA LYS A 77 0.73 10.64 16.65
C LYS A 77 1.10 9.16 16.68
N VAL A 78 0.35 8.33 15.94
CA VAL A 78 0.60 6.90 15.82
C VAL A 78 0.91 6.57 14.37
N SER A 79 1.86 5.66 14.17
CA SER A 79 2.24 5.15 12.86
C SER A 79 2.49 3.66 12.92
N GLY A 80 2.73 3.09 11.76
CA GLY A 80 3.08 1.69 11.63
C GLY A 80 3.16 1.30 10.17
N TYR A 81 3.11 0.00 9.92
CA TYR A 81 3.10 -0.54 8.57
C TYR A 81 1.99 -1.59 8.42
N CYS A 82 1.58 -1.81 7.19
CA CYS A 82 0.81 -2.99 6.86
C CYS A 82 1.21 -3.58 5.51
N ASN A 83 1.17 -4.90 5.44
CA ASN A 83 1.52 -5.68 4.26
C ASN A 83 0.25 -6.30 3.69
N THR A 84 0.20 -6.35 2.36
CA THR A 84 -0.87 -7.02 1.61
C THR A 84 -0.32 -8.23 0.88
N ASP A 85 -1.16 -9.22 0.59
CA ASP A 85 -0.82 -10.32 -0.33
C ASP A 85 -1.02 -9.92 -1.79
N GLY A 86 -0.71 -10.82 -2.72
CA GLY A 86 -0.90 -10.63 -4.17
C GLY A 86 -2.37 -10.45 -4.63
N LYS A 87 -3.33 -10.52 -3.71
CA LYS A 87 -4.75 -10.26 -3.92
C LYS A 87 -5.22 -8.95 -3.24
N GLY A 88 -4.36 -8.31 -2.45
CA GLY A 88 -4.66 -7.10 -1.70
C GLY A 88 -5.23 -7.33 -0.31
N ASN A 89 -5.28 -8.57 0.18
CA ASN A 89 -5.70 -8.83 1.55
C ASN A 89 -4.58 -8.41 2.51
N VAL A 90 -4.92 -7.71 3.59
CA VAL A 90 -3.94 -7.35 4.61
C VAL A 90 -3.52 -8.61 5.36
N THR A 91 -2.24 -8.97 5.26
CA THR A 91 -1.64 -10.14 5.90
C THR A 91 -0.88 -9.80 7.16
N GLU A 92 -0.42 -8.56 7.27
CA GLU A 92 0.27 -8.07 8.45
C GLU A 92 -0.13 -6.63 8.73
N PHE A 93 -0.38 -6.32 9.99
CA PHE A 93 -0.66 -4.98 10.48
C PHE A 93 0.11 -4.78 11.79
N LYS A 94 0.99 -3.77 11.81
CA LYS A 94 1.80 -3.45 12.98
C LYS A 94 1.74 -1.97 13.28
N LEU A 95 1.74 -1.68 14.57
CA LEU A 95 1.84 -0.36 15.16
C LEU A 95 3.29 -0.19 15.63
N ASP A 96 3.88 0.95 15.31
CA ASP A 96 5.24 1.32 15.72
C ASP A 96 5.24 1.97 17.11
#